data_AF-A0A2S1PJB8-F1
#
_entry.id   AF-A0A2S1PJB8-F1
#
_cell.length_a   1.000
_cell.length_b   1.000
_cell.length_c   1.000
_cell.angle_alpha   90.00
_cell.angle_beta   90.00
_cell.angle_gamma   90.00
#
_symmetry.space_group_name_H-M   'P 1'
#
loop_
_entity.id
_entity.type
_entity.pdbx_description
1 polymer ?
#
loop_
_entity_poly.entity_id
_entity_poly.type
_entity_poly.pdbx_seq_one_letter_code
_entity_poly.pdbx_strand_id
1 'polypeptide(L)' 'MLKMWVFILMIDGKDAEAFPSDSEAHCKQGMEKMLMLQRVQGNKATGACYVRATAIDDTERRLIGRPIDDR' A
#
# COMPACT_ATOMS: atom_id res chain seq x y z
N MET A 1 -4.90 20.56 -2.37
CA MET A 1 -4.68 19.40 -1.46
C MET A 1 -4.30 18.20 -2.30
N LEU A 2 -3.06 17.71 -2.18
CA LEU A 2 -2.65 16.46 -2.81
C LEU A 2 -3.24 15.32 -1.98
N LYS A 3 -4.14 14.52 -2.57
CA LYS A 3 -4.67 13.31 -1.97
C LYS A 3 -3.76 12.16 -2.39
N MET A 4 -2.98 11.60 -1.48
CA MET A 4 -2.17 10.43 -1.77
C MET A 4 -2.99 9.17 -1.45
N TRP A 5 -3.16 8.31 -2.44
CA TRP A 5 -3.76 6.99 -2.23
C TRP A 5 -2.68 6.03 -1.75
N VAL A 6 -3.00 5.18 -0.80
CA VAL A 6 -2.09 4.14 -0.33
C VAL A 6 -2.79 2.80 -0.44
N PHE A 7 -2.12 1.87 -1.10
CA PHE A 7 -2.49 0.48 -1.11
C PHE A 7 -1.77 -0.24 0.03
N ILE A 8 -2.46 -1.03 0.84
CA ILE A 8 -1.88 -1.98 1.80
C ILE A 8 -2.24 -3.40 1.38
N LEU A 9 -1.24 -4.28 1.38
CA LEU A 9 -1.38 -5.72 1.21
C LEU A 9 -1.06 -6.43 2.52
N MET A 10 -1.99 -7.28 2.97
CA MET A 10 -1.79 -8.21 4.08
C MET A 10 -1.74 -9.64 3.52
N ILE A 11 -0.74 -10.42 3.93
CA ILE A 11 -0.59 -11.84 3.59
C ILE A 11 -0.56 -12.64 4.89
N ASP A 12 -1.45 -13.62 5.02
CA ASP A 12 -1.59 -14.45 6.23
C ASP A 12 -1.75 -13.62 7.53
N GLY A 13 -2.41 -12.47 7.42
CA GLY A 13 -2.66 -11.57 8.55
C GLY A 13 -1.45 -10.72 8.98
N LYS A 14 -0.36 -10.73 8.21
CA LYS A 14 0.81 -9.86 8.40
C LYS A 14 0.84 -8.77 7.32
N ASP A 15 1.23 -7.57 7.72
CA ASP A 15 1.47 -6.48 6.77
C ASP A 15 2.66 -6.84 5.89
N ALA A 16 2.40 -6.97 4.58
CA ALA A 16 3.43 -7.36 3.63
C ALA A 16 4.03 -6.12 2.96
N GLU A 17 3.19 -5.26 2.38
CA GLU A 17 3.66 -4.14 1.55
C GLU A 17 2.65 -2.99 1.51
N ALA A 18 3.17 -1.75 1.44
CA ALA A 18 2.37 -0.56 1.22
C ALA A 18 2.94 0.28 0.07
N PHE A 19 2.07 0.70 -0.86
CA PHE A 19 2.49 1.45 -2.06
C PHE A 19 1.71 2.75 -2.21
N PRO A 20 2.40 3.90 -2.40
CA PRO A 20 1.74 5.15 -2.71
C PRO A 20 1.25 5.16 -4.15
N SER A 21 0.10 5.78 -4.38
CA SER A 21 -0.54 5.98 -5.67
C SER A 21 -1.10 7.40 -5.77
N ASP A 22 -1.09 7.92 -6.98
CA ASP A 22 -1.56 9.26 -7.33
C ASP A 22 -3.08 9.33 -7.55
N SER A 23 -3.75 8.18 -7.71
CA SER A 23 -5.21 8.11 -7.93
C SER A 23 -5.85 6.86 -7.34
N GLU A 24 -7.16 6.94 -7.09
CA GLU A 24 -7.96 5.80 -6.63
C GLU A 24 -7.92 4.63 -7.62
N ALA A 25 -8.03 4.97 -8.90
CA ALA A 25 -8.06 4.01 -10.00
C ALA A 25 -6.74 3.23 -10.07
N HIS A 26 -5.60 3.93 -10.00
CA HIS A 26 -4.29 3.28 -9.99
C HIS A 26 -4.08 2.43 -8.74
N CYS A 27 -4.55 2.89 -7.57
CA CYS A 27 -4.49 2.09 -6.35
C CYS A 27 -5.28 0.77 -6.49
N LYS A 28 -6.53 0.83 -6.97
CA LYS A 28 -7.36 -0.36 -7.16
C LYS A 28 -6.79 -1.31 -8.20
N GLN A 29 -6.26 -0.78 -9.30
CA GLN A 29 -5.62 -1.60 -10.33
C GLN A 29 -4.37 -2.33 -9.80
N GLY A 30 -3.56 -1.65 -8.98
CA GLY A 30 -2.41 -2.26 -8.30
C GLY A 30 -2.86 -3.35 -7.33
N MET A 31 -3.89 -3.07 -6.53
CA MET A 31 -4.49 -4.04 -5.60
C MET A 31 -4.98 -5.31 -6.32
N GLU A 32 -5.75 -5.17 -7.39
CA GLU A 32 -6.25 -6.31 -8.17
C GLU A 32 -5.12 -7.19 -8.70
N LYS A 33 -4.07 -6.59 -9.25
CA LYS A 33 -2.89 -7.31 -9.75
C LYS A 33 -2.18 -8.06 -8.63
N MET A 34 -1.93 -7.41 -7.49
CA MET A 34 -1.22 -8.04 -6.37
C MET A 34 -2.04 -9.16 -5.74
N LEU A 35 -3.35 -8.97 -5.55
CA LEU A 35 -4.23 -10.03 -5.04
C LEU A 35 -4.29 -11.23 -6.01
N MET A 36 -4.31 -10.98 -7.31
CA MET A 36 -4.26 -12.04 -8.32
C MET A 36 -2.93 -12.81 -8.25
N LEU A 37 -1.80 -12.14 -8.13
CA LEU A 37 -0.49 -12.78 -7.98
C LEU A 37 -0.43 -13.66 -6.72
N GLN A 38 -0.90 -13.15 -5.58
CA GLN A 38 -0.91 -13.91 -4.33
C GLN A 38 -1.83 -15.14 -4.43
N ARG A 39 -2.97 -15.00 -5.10
CA ARG A 39 -3.89 -16.13 -5.36
C ARG A 39 -3.24 -17.22 -6.19
N VAL A 40 -2.47 -16.86 -7.23
CA VAL A 40 -1.72 -17.82 -8.06
C VAL A 40 -0.62 -18.51 -7.25
N GLN A 41 -0.01 -17.82 -6.29
CA GLN A 41 1.00 -18.37 -5.39
C GLN A 41 0.41 -19.23 -4.25
N GLY A 42 -0.92 -19.31 -4.11
CA GLY A 42 -1.60 -20.07 -3.06
C GLY A 42 -1.63 -19.35 -1.70
N ASN A 43 -1.24 -18.08 -1.64
CA ASN A 43 -1.23 -17.29 -0.41
C ASN A 43 -2.59 -16.68 -0.14
N LYS A 44 -2.99 -16.63 1.13
CA LYS A 44 -4.20 -15.91 1.55
C LYS A 44 -3.86 -14.44 1.75
N ALA A 45 -4.16 -13.63 0.73
CA ALA A 45 -3.92 -12.20 0.76
C ALA A 45 -5.23 -11.40 0.79
N THR A 46 -5.18 -10.26 1.46
CA THR A 46 -6.23 -9.24 1.50
C THR A 46 -5.61 -7.87 1.32
N GLY A 47 -6.32 -6.93 0.71
CA GLY A 47 -5.77 -5.63 0.42
C GLY A 47 -6.82 -4.53 0.48
N ALA A 48 -6.36 -3.31 0.71
CA ALA A 48 -7.21 -2.13 0.81
C ALA A 48 -6.53 -0.90 0.22
N CYS A 49 -7.33 -0.03 -0.40
CA CYS A 49 -6.93 1.29 -0.85
C CYS A 49 -7.57 2.36 0.03
N TYR A 50 -6.77 3.24 0.62
CA TYR A 50 -7.26 4.35 1.43
C TYR A 50 -6.60 5.66 1.03
N VAL A 51 -7.31 6.77 1.26
CA VAL A 51 -6.76 8.11 1.06
C VAL A 51 -6.04 8.53 2.32
N ARG A 52 -4.74 8.80 2.21
CA ARG A 52 -4.02 9.57 3.22
C ARG A 52 -4.20 11.05 2.87
N ALA A 53 -4.96 11.77 3.68
CA ALA A 53 -5.03 13.23 3.61
C ALA A 53 -3.69 13.80 4.08
N THR A 54 -2.72 13.93 3.17
CA THR A 54 -1.44 14.54 3.49
C THR A 54 -1.62 16.05 3.60
N ALA A 55 -1.86 16.53 4.81
CA ALA A 55 -1.38 17.85 5.21
C ALA A 55 0.00 17.66 5.88
N ILE A 56 0.99 17.10 5.17
CA ILE A 56 2.35 16.94 5.71
C ILE A 56 3.36 17.09 4.56
N ASP A 57 4.07 18.22 4.62
CA ASP A 57 5.53 18.38 4.58
C ASP A 57 6.35 17.22 3.97
N ASP A 58 7.24 17.54 3.04
CA ASP A 58 8.12 16.65 2.26
C ASP A 58 9.03 15.70 3.11
N THR A 59 8.97 15.80 4.43
CA THR A 59 9.80 15.08 5.39
C THR A 59 9.44 13.60 5.52
N GLU A 60 8.15 13.22 5.39
CA GLU A 60 7.71 11.82 5.60
C GLU A 60 7.86 10.92 4.36
N ARG A 61 8.10 11.48 3.18
CA ARG A 61 8.27 10.70 1.94
C ARG A 61 9.44 9.72 2.01
N ARG A 62 10.42 9.98 2.89
CA ARG A 62 11.59 9.11 3.16
C ARG A 62 11.27 7.85 3.96
N LEU A 63 10.11 7.78 4.59
CA LEU A 63 9.69 6.64 5.43
C LEU A 63 8.87 5.60 4.66
N ILE A 64 8.39 5.94 3.47
CA ILE A 64 7.64 5.01 2.61
C ILE A 64 8.66 4.15 1.84
N GLY A 65 8.70 2.84 2.12
CA GLY A 65 9.60 1.87 1.48
C GLY A 65 10.81 1.46 2.30
N ARG A 66 10.91 1.86 3.58
CA ARG A 66 11.84 1.23 4.54
C ARG A 66 11.06 0.40 5.55
N PRO A 67 11.52 -0.82 5.89
CA PRO A 67 10.91 -1.58 6.97
C PRO A 67 10.99 -0.76 8.27
N ILE A 68 9.88 -0.72 9.01
CA ILE A 68 9.81 -0.10 10.34
C ILE A 68 10.46 -1.09 11.30
N ASP A 69 11.79 -1.09 11.37
CA ASP A 69 12.53 -1.60 12.53
C ASP A 69 13.98 -1.13 12.49
N ASP A 70 14.40 -0.39 13.52
CA ASP A 70 15.52 -0.74 14.41
C ASP A 70 15.72 0.40 15.43
N ARG A 71 14.94 0.35 16.53
CA ARG A 71 15.35 0.90 17.83
C ARG A 71 14.52 0.39 18.99
#